data_AF-A0A7R8WVA2-F1
#
_entry.id   AF-A0A7R8WVA2-F1
#
_cell.length_a   1.000
_cell.length_b   1.000
_cell.length_c   1.000
_cell.angle_alpha   90.00
_cell.angle_beta   90.00
_cell.angle_gamma   90.00
#
_symmetry.space_group_name_H-M   'P 1'
#
loop_
_entity.id
_entity.type
_entity.pdbx_description
1 polymer ?
#
loop_
_entity_poly.entity_id
_entity_poly.type
_entity_poly.pdbx_seq_one_letter_code
_entity_poly.pdbx_strand_id
1 'polypeptide(L)'
;MVYAFGGSLIADDVDIGSKVCFHPNVHSHVVTLDGEAFNPEGVMDGGYREQARGTPLLTQLYELKEARTAQTQLEQRARALDGERGQLRHKVDRYNQMKADVDMKSEELRMTEARLEQTDHARKAKAIETLEAKI
;
A
#
# COMPACT_ATOMS: atom_id res chain seq x y z
N MET A 1 -10.13 26.88 7.06
CA MET A 1 -9.61 27.08 8.43
C MET A 1 -9.98 28.44 8.99
N VAL A 2 -9.64 29.55 8.33
CA VAL A 2 -9.91 30.93 8.83
C VAL A 2 -11.38 31.17 9.18
N TYR A 3 -12.33 30.70 8.35
CA TYR A 3 -13.77 30.89 8.61
C TYR A 3 -14.28 30.12 9.85
N ALA A 4 -13.78 28.90 10.10
CA ALA A 4 -14.29 28.04 11.17
C ALA A 4 -13.55 28.22 12.51
N PHE A 5 -12.25 28.55 12.47
CA PHE A 5 -11.39 28.64 13.67
C PHE A 5 -10.65 29.97 13.80
N GLY A 6 -10.71 30.85 12.80
CA GLY A 6 -9.87 32.05 12.76
C GLY A 6 -10.32 33.20 13.66
N GLY A 7 -11.55 33.15 14.19
CA GLY A 7 -12.12 34.19 15.08
C GLY A 7 -12.33 33.72 16.51
N SER A 8 -11.77 32.57 16.91
CA SER A 8 -11.97 31.99 18.24
C SER A 8 -10.64 31.79 18.95
N LEU A 9 -10.60 32.14 20.23
CA LEU A 9 -9.47 31.92 21.12
C LEU A 9 -9.81 30.81 22.11
N ILE A 10 -8.77 30.15 22.64
CA ILE A 10 -8.90 29.10 23.65
C ILE A 10 -8.31 29.64 24.95
N ALA A 11 -9.04 29.49 26.05
CA ALA A 11 -8.60 29.85 27.39
C ALA A 11 -8.53 28.62 28.30
N ASP A 12 -7.66 28.66 29.31
CA ASP A 12 -7.52 27.55 30.25
C ASP A 12 -8.73 27.44 31.18
N ASP A 13 -9.27 28.59 31.62
CA ASP A 13 -10.39 28.68 32.57
C ASP A 13 -11.35 29.84 32.27
N VAL A 14 -12.48 29.86 32.98
CA VAL A 14 -13.53 30.89 32.92
C VAL A 14 -13.01 32.29 33.16
N ASP A 15 -12.12 32.47 34.15
CA ASP A 15 -11.66 33.79 34.58
C ASP A 15 -10.79 34.44 33.51
N ILE A 16 -9.89 33.65 32.91
CA ILE A 16 -9.07 34.06 31.77
C ILE A 16 -9.97 34.27 30.55
N GLY A 17 -10.89 33.33 30.28
CA GLY A 17 -11.79 33.39 29.13
C GLY A 17 -12.63 34.67 29.09
N SER A 18 -13.25 35.00 30.23
CA SER A 18 -14.03 36.22 30.39
C SER A 18 -13.19 37.49 30.21
N LYS A 19 -12.03 37.57 30.88
CA LYS A 19 -11.13 38.74 30.75
C LYS A 19 -10.68 38.97 29.30
N VAL A 20 -10.33 37.91 28.59
CA VAL A 20 -9.85 37.99 27.20
C VAL A 20 -10.99 38.34 26.25
N CYS A 21 -12.17 37.73 26.41
CA CYS A 21 -13.33 37.97 25.55
C CYS A 21 -13.78 39.44 25.59
N PHE A 22 -13.88 40.02 26.79
CA PHE A 22 -14.38 41.38 27.00
C PHE A 22 -13.30 42.48 26.99
N HIS A 23 -12.03 42.13 26.75
CA HIS A 23 -10.97 43.13 26.66
C HIS A 23 -11.18 44.02 25.40
N PRO A 24 -11.18 45.36 25.52
CA PRO A 24 -11.50 46.27 24.42
C PRO A 24 -10.63 46.10 23.17
N ASN A 25 -9.38 45.66 23.34
CA ASN A 25 -8.43 45.44 22.24
C ASN A 25 -8.51 44.04 21.62
N VAL A 26 -9.28 43.11 22.19
CA VAL A 26 -9.36 41.71 21.73
C VAL A 26 -10.74 41.39 21.18
N HIS A 27 -11.79 41.63 21.97
CA HIS A 27 -13.20 41.58 21.56
C HIS A 27 -13.53 40.39 20.61
N SER A 28 -13.12 39.19 21.01
CA SER A 28 -13.18 37.97 20.19
C SER A 28 -13.90 36.85 20.93
N HIS A 29 -14.43 35.87 20.18
CA HIS A 29 -15.06 34.68 20.76
C HIS A 29 -14.01 33.84 21.50
N VAL A 30 -14.31 33.37 22.72
CA VAL A 30 -13.38 32.58 23.53
C VAL A 30 -14.06 31.31 24.01
N VAL A 31 -13.36 30.18 23.98
CA VAL A 31 -13.84 28.89 24.50
C VAL A 31 -12.84 28.34 25.51
N THR A 32 -13.31 27.84 26.66
CA THR A 32 -12.42 27.23 27.67
C THR A 32 -12.10 25.78 27.34
N LEU A 33 -11.06 25.21 27.97
CA LEU A 33 -10.76 23.78 27.84
C LEU A 33 -11.91 22.89 28.34
N ASP A 34 -12.68 23.37 29.31
CA ASP A 34 -13.87 22.70 29.83
C ASP A 34 -15.12 22.90 28.95
N GLY A 35 -15.02 23.75 27.91
CA GLY A 35 -16.02 23.89 26.86
C GLY A 35 -17.07 24.97 27.10
N GLU A 36 -16.81 25.92 27.98
CA GLU A 36 -17.64 27.12 28.14
C GLU A 36 -17.27 28.13 27.05
N ALA A 37 -18.27 28.79 26.48
CA ALA A 37 -18.09 29.73 25.39
C ALA A 37 -18.51 31.15 25.79
N PHE A 38 -17.70 32.12 25.38
CA PHE A 38 -17.88 33.54 25.62
C PHE A 38 -17.93 34.26 24.27
N ASN A 39 -18.99 35.02 24.07
CA ASN A 39 -19.15 35.92 22.93
C ASN A 39 -18.99 37.37 23.44
N PRO A 40 -18.17 38.19 22.76
CA PRO A 40 -18.00 39.58 23.16
C PRO A 40 -19.29 40.43 23.08
N GLU A 41 -20.34 39.95 22.39
CA GLU A 41 -21.69 40.53 22.42
C GLU A 41 -22.42 40.33 23.76
N GLY A 42 -21.80 39.69 24.75
CA GLY A 42 -22.32 39.54 26.11
C GLY A 42 -23.06 38.23 26.37
N VAL A 43 -22.92 37.23 25.49
CA VAL A 43 -23.47 35.88 25.69
C VAL A 43 -22.40 34.98 26.29
N MET A 44 -22.70 34.41 27.45
CA MET A 44 -21.92 33.32 28.04
C MET A 44 -22.77 32.05 27.98
N ASP A 45 -22.26 31.03 27.30
CA ASP A 45 -22.85 29.69 27.30
C ASP A 45 -21.99 28.79 28.18
N GLY A 46 -22.53 28.45 29.34
CA GLY A 46 -21.86 27.66 30.37
C GLY A 46 -22.89 26.85 31.16
N GLY A 47 -22.66 25.54 31.25
CA GLY A 47 -23.52 24.62 31.97
C GLY A 47 -22.85 23.27 32.17
N TYR A 48 -23.41 22.44 33.05
CA TYR A 48 -22.95 21.06 33.23
C TYR A 48 -23.26 20.26 31.97
N ARG A 49 -22.30 20.19 31.07
CA ARG A 49 -22.26 19.12 30.09
C ARG A 49 -21.87 17.90 30.90
N GLU A 50 -22.77 16.93 31.08
CA GLU A 50 -22.31 15.56 31.29
C GLU A 50 -21.24 15.36 30.23
N GLN A 51 -19.97 15.23 30.62
CA GLN A 51 -18.92 14.83 29.70
C GLN A 51 -19.39 13.49 29.19
N ALA A 52 -20.08 13.54 28.04
CA ALA A 52 -21.09 12.58 27.68
C ALA A 52 -20.43 11.22 27.68
N ARG A 53 -20.88 10.32 28.55
CA ARG A 53 -20.31 8.99 28.81
C ARG A 53 -19.78 8.35 27.52
N GLY A 54 -18.49 8.54 27.21
CA GLY A 54 -17.92 8.12 25.93
C GLY A 54 -16.75 8.99 25.43
N THR A 55 -16.09 8.48 24.39
CA THR A 55 -14.97 9.14 23.70
C THR A 55 -15.46 10.38 22.93
N PRO A 56 -14.78 11.54 23.00
CA PRO A 56 -15.17 12.74 22.24
C PRO A 56 -15.31 12.47 20.74
N LEU A 57 -16.33 13.06 20.10
CA LEU A 57 -16.61 12.85 18.67
C LEU A 57 -15.43 13.21 17.78
N LEU A 58 -14.71 14.29 18.09
CA LEU A 58 -13.51 14.69 17.32
C LEU A 58 -12.39 13.65 17.41
N THR A 59 -12.24 12.98 18.55
CA THR A 59 -11.29 11.87 18.72
C THR A 59 -11.72 10.69 17.86
N GLN A 60 -12.99 10.30 17.88
CA GLN A 60 -13.51 9.24 17.01
C GLN A 60 -13.33 9.57 15.52
N LEU A 61 -13.53 10.83 15.14
CA LEU A 61 -13.32 11.30 13.76
C LEU A 61 -11.84 11.24 13.36
N TYR A 62 -10.94 11.55 14.28
CA TYR A 62 -9.50 11.46 14.07
C TYR A 62 -9.08 9.99 13.87
N GLU A 63 -9.50 9.10 14.77
CA GLU A 63 -9.24 7.65 14.66
C GLU A 63 -9.77 7.09 13.34
N LEU A 64 -10.99 7.46 12.94
CA LEU A 64 -11.57 7.06 11.67
C LEU A 64 -10.76 7.59 10.47
N LYS A 65 -10.29 8.84 10.55
CA LYS A 65 -9.43 9.42 9.52
C LYS A 65 -8.14 8.63 9.40
N GLU A 66 -7.47 8.33 10.51
CA GLU A 66 -6.24 7.53 10.54
C GLU A 66 -6.43 6.14 9.93
N ALA A 67 -7.48 5.43 10.35
CA ALA A 67 -7.84 4.12 9.82
C ALA A 67 -8.09 4.16 8.31
N ARG A 68 -8.79 5.19 7.81
CA ARG A 68 -9.02 5.37 6.37
C ARG A 68 -7.72 5.65 5.60
N THR A 69 -6.80 6.44 6.15
CA THR A 69 -5.49 6.64 5.53
C THR A 69 -4.70 5.34 5.45
N ALA A 70 -4.68 4.56 6.54
CA ALA A 70 -4.01 3.26 6.57
C ALA A 70 -4.61 2.28 5.56
N GLN A 71 -5.95 2.20 5.49
CA GLN A 71 -6.66 1.40 4.50
C GLN A 71 -6.23 1.78 3.07
N THR A 72 -6.24 3.07 2.75
CA THR A 72 -5.88 3.56 1.42
C THR A 72 -4.45 3.18 1.03
N GLN A 73 -3.51 3.26 1.99
CA GLN A 73 -2.11 2.85 1.77
C GLN A 73 -2.00 1.33 1.53
N LEU A 74 -2.73 0.52 2.30
CA LEU A 74 -2.74 -0.93 2.12
C LEU A 74 -3.33 -1.33 0.76
N GLU A 75 -4.41 -0.70 0.33
CA GLU A 75 -5.02 -0.94 -0.98
C GLU A 75 -4.06 -0.58 -2.14
N GLN A 76 -3.32 0.53 -2.02
CA GLN A 76 -2.30 0.89 -3.01
C GLN A 76 -1.17 -0.15 -3.09
N ARG A 77 -0.68 -0.62 -1.93
CA ARG A 77 0.34 -1.68 -1.88
C ARG A 77 -0.16 -2.99 -2.49
N ALA A 78 -1.39 -3.39 -2.19
CA ALA A 78 -2.01 -4.58 -2.76
C ALA A 78 -2.07 -4.49 -4.29
N ARG A 79 -2.53 -3.36 -4.85
CA ARG A 79 -2.56 -3.13 -6.30
C ARG A 79 -1.19 -3.22 -6.95
N ALA A 80 -0.15 -2.68 -6.29
CA ALA A 80 1.22 -2.78 -6.78
C ALA A 80 1.72 -4.24 -6.84
N LEU A 81 1.48 -5.01 -5.77
CA LEU A 81 1.84 -6.43 -5.71
C LEU A 81 1.11 -7.27 -6.76
N ASP A 82 -0.18 -7.01 -7.00
CA ASP A 82 -0.92 -7.70 -8.06
C ASP A 82 -0.39 -7.37 -9.46
N GLY A 83 0.05 -6.13 -9.68
CA GLY A 83 0.76 -5.74 -10.90
C GLY A 83 2.06 -6.52 -11.09
N GLU A 84 2.88 -6.64 -10.05
CA GLU A 84 4.12 -7.42 -10.07
C GLU A 84 3.86 -8.91 -10.33
N ARG A 85 2.85 -9.50 -9.66
CA ARG A 85 2.42 -10.88 -9.91
C ARG A 85 2.02 -11.12 -11.35
N GLY A 86 1.31 -10.17 -11.97
CA GLY A 86 0.95 -10.24 -13.39
C GLY A 86 2.19 -10.32 -14.29
N GLN A 87 3.19 -9.48 -14.05
CA GLN A 87 4.45 -9.50 -14.79
C GLN A 87 5.21 -10.82 -14.59
N LEU A 88 5.23 -11.35 -13.36
CA LEU A 88 5.88 -12.62 -13.06
C LEU A 88 5.20 -13.79 -13.78
N ARG A 89 3.87 -13.79 -13.84
CA ARG A 89 3.09 -14.81 -14.55
C ARG A 89 3.44 -14.85 -16.04
N HIS A 90 3.53 -13.69 -16.69
CA HIS A 90 3.98 -13.63 -18.09
C HIS A 90 5.39 -14.20 -18.31
N LYS A 91 6.31 -14.01 -17.35
CA LYS A 91 7.65 -14.61 -17.42
C LYS A 91 7.58 -16.14 -17.28
N VAL A 92 6.76 -16.66 -16.37
CA VAL A 92 6.54 -18.10 -16.18
C VAL A 92 5.95 -18.74 -17.44
N ASP A 93 4.94 -18.12 -18.04
CA ASP A 93 4.31 -18.64 -19.26
C ASP A 93 5.32 -18.73 -20.41
N ARG A 94 6.14 -17.68 -20.62
CA ARG A 94 7.21 -17.71 -21.62
C ARG A 94 8.27 -18.77 -21.33
N TYR A 95 8.67 -18.92 -20.07
CA TYR A 95 9.63 -19.94 -19.67
C TYR A 95 9.11 -21.35 -19.99
N ASN A 96 7.85 -21.63 -19.65
CA ASN A 96 7.24 -22.93 -19.93
C ASN A 96 7.15 -23.22 -21.43
N GLN A 97 6.84 -22.20 -22.24
CA GLN A 97 6.82 -22.34 -23.69
C GLN A 97 8.22 -22.66 -24.25
N MET A 98 9.25 -21.88 -23.87
CA MET A 98 10.62 -22.14 -24.29
C MET A 98 11.13 -23.50 -23.80
N LYS A 99 10.75 -23.92 -22.60
CA LYS A 99 11.12 -25.23 -22.07
C LYS A 99 10.52 -26.36 -22.91
N ALA A 100 9.25 -26.27 -23.28
CA ALA A 100 8.61 -27.24 -24.16
C ALA A 100 9.29 -27.32 -25.54
N ASP A 101 9.69 -26.17 -26.10
CA ASP A 101 10.42 -26.12 -27.37
C ASP A 101 11.80 -26.78 -27.27
N VAL A 102 12.53 -26.51 -26.18
CA VAL A 102 13.83 -27.14 -25.91
C VAL A 102 13.68 -28.64 -25.78
N ASP A 103 12.72 -29.11 -24.98
CA ASP A 103 12.48 -30.55 -24.76
C ASP A 103 12.16 -31.26 -26.09
N MET A 104 11.35 -30.63 -26.95
CA MET A 104 11.02 -31.14 -28.28
C MET A 104 12.25 -31.22 -29.19
N LYS A 105 13.06 -30.14 -29.24
CA LYS A 105 14.28 -30.09 -30.07
C LYS A 105 15.35 -31.06 -29.60
N SER A 106 15.49 -31.25 -28.29
CA SER A 106 16.39 -32.25 -27.72
C SER A 106 15.99 -33.66 -28.11
N GLU A 107 14.70 -33.98 -28.11
CA GLU A 107 14.23 -35.30 -28.55
C GLU A 107 14.38 -35.50 -30.06
N GLU A 108 14.11 -34.47 -30.87
CA GLU A 108 14.38 -34.49 -32.32
C GLU A 108 15.87 -34.75 -32.62
N LEU A 109 16.76 -34.09 -31.90
CA LEU A 109 18.20 -34.30 -32.02
C LEU A 109 18.57 -35.75 -31.70
N ARG A 110 18.10 -36.26 -30.55
CA ARG A 110 18.34 -37.63 -30.11
C ARG A 110 17.87 -38.66 -31.14
N MET A 111 16.67 -38.46 -31.71
CA MET A 111 16.15 -39.32 -32.77
C MET A 111 17.00 -39.26 -34.05
N THR A 112 17.51 -38.08 -34.40
CA THR A 112 18.34 -37.87 -35.59
C THR A 112 19.71 -38.51 -35.44
N GLU A 113 20.33 -38.35 -34.27
CA GLU A 113 21.59 -39.01 -33.91
C GLU A 113 21.44 -40.54 -33.96
N ALA A 114 20.37 -41.08 -33.36
CA ALA A 114 20.10 -42.52 -33.40
C ALA A 114 19.92 -43.05 -34.84
N ARG A 115 19.24 -42.28 -35.72
CA ARG A 115 19.10 -42.62 -37.14
C ARG A 115 20.44 -42.56 -37.87
N LEU A 116 21.27 -41.55 -37.59
CA LEU A 116 22.59 -41.39 -38.18
C LEU A 116 23.50 -42.58 -37.85
N GLU A 117 23.53 -43.00 -36.58
CA GLU A 117 24.29 -44.18 -36.14
C GLU A 117 23.81 -45.48 -36.83
N GLN A 118 22.52 -45.55 -37.17
CA GLN A 118 21.95 -46.69 -37.87
C GLN A 118 22.22 -46.69 -39.38
N THR A 119 22.79 -45.64 -39.97
CA THR A 119 23.12 -45.62 -41.39
C THR A 119 24.25 -46.58 -41.75
N ASP A 120 24.22 -47.12 -42.96
CA ASP A 120 25.24 -48.06 -43.45
C ASP A 120 26.65 -47.45 -43.45
N HIS A 121 26.77 -46.15 -43.74
CA HIS A 121 28.05 -45.44 -43.70
C HIS A 121 28.60 -45.35 -42.27
N ALA A 122 27.79 -44.96 -41.29
CA ALA A 122 28.22 -44.88 -39.89
C ALA A 122 28.59 -46.25 -39.32
N ARG A 123 27.82 -47.30 -39.65
CA ARG A 123 28.12 -48.68 -39.25
C ARG A 123 29.44 -49.18 -39.86
N LYS A 124 29.66 -48.94 -41.15
CA LYS A 124 30.90 -49.32 -41.85
C LYS A 124 32.11 -48.55 -41.30
N ALA A 125 31.97 -47.25 -41.03
CA ALA A 125 33.03 -46.44 -40.43
C ALA A 125 33.43 -46.95 -39.04
N LYS A 126 32.46 -47.20 -38.15
CA LYS A 126 32.70 -47.84 -36.83
C LYS A 126 33.39 -49.21 -36.98
N ALA A 127 32.96 -50.03 -37.95
CA ALA A 127 33.55 -51.35 -38.17
C ALA A 127 35.02 -51.27 -38.63
N ILE A 128 35.36 -50.32 -39.50
CA ILE A 128 36.75 -50.06 -39.93
C ILE A 128 37.60 -49.60 -38.74
N GLU A 129 37.13 -48.64 -37.96
CA GLU A 129 37.84 -48.13 -36.78
C GLU A 129 38.08 -49.22 -35.72
N THR A 130 37.11 -50.11 -35.53
CA THR A 130 37.23 -51.25 -34.60
C THR A 130 38.23 -52.30 -35.09
N LEU A 131 38.36 -52.47 -36.42
CA LEU A 131 39.34 -53.37 -37.02
C LEU A 131 40.75 -52.80 -36.95
N GLU A 132 40.91 -51.50 -37.17
CA GLU A 132 42.19 -50.80 -37.04
C GLU A 132 42.71 -50.82 -35.59
N ALA A 133 41.83 -50.67 -34.59
CA ALA A 133 42.21 -50.75 -33.18
C ALA A 133 42.61 -52.16 -32.69
N LYS A 134 42.37 -53.20 -33.51
CA LYS A 134 42.71 -54.61 -33.20
C LYS A 134 43.99 -55.09 -33.89
N ILE A 135 44.61 -54.25 -34.73
CA ILE A 135 45.90 -54.48 -35.38
C ILE A 135 46.97 -53.80 -34.53
#